data_AF-A0A8C9JWA0-F1
#
_entry.id   AF-A0A8C9JWA0-F1
#
_cell.length_a   1.000
_cell.length_b   1.000
_cell.length_c   1.000
_cell.angle_alpha   90.00
_cell.angle_beta   90.00
_cell.angle_gamma   90.00
#
_symmetry.space_group_name_H-M   'P 1'
#
loop_
_entity.id
_entity.type
_entity.pdbx_description
1 polymer ?
#
loop_
_entity_poly.entity_id
_entity_poly.type
_entity_poly.pdbx_seq_one_letter_code
_entity_poly.pdbx_strand_id
1 'polypeptide(L)'
;MCRTRAFPSRSRAFRDLCTGSRKCELSLPRLQKKQSVLMSVVAGEAVASVRTLDDKQVLQQCMAALRELFKEQEVPDPTKYFVTRWSTDPWIQMAYSFVKTGGSGEAYDILAEEIQGMVFFAGEATNRHFPQTVTGAYLSGVREASKIAAF
;
A
#
# COMPACT_ATOMS: atom_id res chain seq x y z
N MET A 1 15.05 -36.60 36.78
CA MET A 1 13.65 -36.37 37.23
C MET A 1 12.90 -35.68 36.09
N CYS A 2 11.99 -36.37 35.40
CA CYS A 2 10.53 -36.19 35.45
C CYS A 2 10.07 -34.74 35.15
N ARG A 3 9.16 -34.41 34.22
CA ARG A 3 8.17 -35.19 33.46
C ARG A 3 7.55 -34.31 32.34
N THR A 4 7.03 -34.98 31.33
CA THR A 4 6.19 -34.55 30.18
C THR A 4 4.80 -34.01 30.49
N ARG A 5 4.25 -33.15 29.61
CA ARG A 5 2.85 -33.13 29.07
C ARG A 5 2.90 -32.52 27.65
N ALA A 6 2.66 -33.23 26.55
CA ALA A 6 1.42 -33.80 26.00
C ALA A 6 0.37 -32.75 25.57
N PHE A 7 0.17 -32.59 24.26
CA PHE A 7 -1.01 -31.99 23.64
C PHE A 7 -1.64 -33.04 22.69
N PRO A 8 -2.93 -33.41 22.86
CA PRO A 8 -3.72 -34.15 21.88
C PRO A 8 -4.32 -33.15 20.86
N SER A 9 -4.74 -33.49 19.65
CA SER A 9 -5.59 -34.60 19.28
C SER A 9 -5.56 -34.83 17.76
N ARG A 10 -5.69 -36.10 17.40
CA ARG A 10 -5.76 -36.63 16.04
C ARG A 10 -7.08 -36.24 15.38
N SER A 11 -7.05 -35.56 14.24
CA SER A 11 -8.14 -35.60 13.27
C SER A 11 -8.02 -36.87 12.43
N ARG A 12 -8.95 -37.81 12.64
CA ARG A 12 -9.23 -38.89 11.70
C ARG A 12 -9.81 -38.28 10.43
N ALA A 13 -9.23 -38.60 9.28
CA ALA A 13 -9.97 -38.69 8.03
C ALA A 13 -9.24 -39.62 7.05
N PHE A 14 -9.89 -40.76 6.79
CA PHE A 14 -9.84 -41.56 5.57
C PHE A 14 -8.48 -42.05 5.05
N ARG A 15 -8.10 -43.25 5.52
CA ARG A 15 -7.65 -44.30 4.59
C ARG A 15 -8.89 -45.04 4.14
N ASP A 16 -9.15 -45.06 2.84
CA ASP A 16 -9.68 -46.25 2.17
C ASP A 16 -9.27 -46.26 0.69
N LEU A 17 -8.48 -47.30 0.38
CA LEU A 17 -8.53 -48.15 -0.81
C LEU A 17 -8.60 -47.48 -2.19
N CYS A 18 -7.43 -47.33 -2.81
CA CYS A 18 -7.28 -47.52 -4.25
C CYS A 18 -6.17 -48.54 -4.50
N THR A 19 -6.59 -49.80 -4.65
CA THR A 19 -5.85 -50.85 -5.36
C THR A 19 -5.86 -50.51 -6.86
N GLY A 20 -4.68 -50.35 -7.47
CA GLY A 20 -4.58 -50.19 -8.91
C GLY A 20 -3.49 -49.22 -9.35
N SER A 21 -2.39 -49.79 -9.81
CA SER A 21 -1.34 -49.21 -10.63
C SER A 21 -1.79 -48.05 -11.54
N ARG A 22 -1.41 -46.83 -11.18
CA ARG A 22 -1.02 -45.73 -12.09
C ARG A 22 -0.26 -44.71 -11.24
N LYS A 23 0.97 -44.37 -11.64
CA LYS A 23 1.72 -43.23 -11.09
C LYS A 23 0.90 -41.95 -11.34
N CYS A 24 0.04 -41.58 -10.41
CA CYS A 24 -0.36 -40.18 -10.26
C CYS A 24 0.79 -39.50 -9.56
N GLU A 25 1.77 -39.07 -10.34
CA GLU A 25 2.76 -38.09 -9.93
C GLU A 25 1.97 -36.81 -9.64
N LEU A 26 1.55 -36.65 -8.38
CA LEU A 26 1.05 -35.40 -7.86
C LEU A 26 2.16 -34.37 -8.10
N SER A 27 2.05 -33.63 -9.19
CA SER A 27 2.83 -32.43 -9.43
C SER A 27 2.59 -31.52 -8.24
N LEU A 28 3.53 -31.52 -7.29
CA LEU A 28 3.54 -30.59 -6.18
C LEU A 28 3.33 -29.19 -6.75
N PRO A 29 2.36 -28.40 -6.24
CA PRO A 29 2.15 -27.05 -6.71
C PRO A 29 3.47 -26.30 -6.56
N ARG A 30 3.92 -25.67 -7.66
CA ARG A 30 5.15 -24.88 -7.73
C ARG A 30 5.30 -24.10 -6.43
N LEU A 31 6.33 -24.41 -5.63
CA LEU A 31 6.70 -23.58 -4.47
C LEU A 31 6.85 -22.16 -4.99
N GLN A 32 5.88 -21.30 -4.65
CA GLN A 32 5.89 -19.90 -5.02
C GLN A 32 7.17 -19.34 -4.40
N LYS A 33 8.16 -19.02 -5.25
CA LYS A 33 9.45 -18.50 -4.79
C LYS A 33 9.17 -17.31 -3.88
N LYS A 34 9.56 -17.44 -2.60
CA LYS A 34 9.48 -16.34 -1.63
C LYS A 34 10.27 -15.16 -2.19
N GLN A 35 9.59 -14.04 -2.41
CA GLN A 35 10.22 -12.82 -2.90
C GLN A 35 10.73 -11.99 -1.72
N SER A 36 11.88 -11.38 -1.88
CA SER A 36 12.49 -10.47 -0.90
C SER A 36 12.33 -9.05 -1.40
N VAL A 37 11.22 -8.40 -1.03
CA VAL A 37 10.92 -7.01 -1.38
C VAL A 37 10.59 -6.25 -0.11
N LEU A 38 11.19 -5.08 0.07
CA LEU A 38 10.89 -4.15 1.14
C LEU A 38 10.37 -2.85 0.55
N MET A 39 9.52 -2.17 1.31
CA MET A 39 8.99 -0.84 0.99
C MET A 39 9.09 0.01 2.26
N SER A 40 9.46 1.28 2.09
CA SER A 40 9.53 2.27 3.16
C SER A 40 8.95 3.59 2.66
N VAL A 41 8.58 4.47 3.59
CA VAL A 41 7.93 5.76 3.31
C VAL A 41 8.80 6.88 3.84
N VAL A 42 8.95 7.94 3.05
CA VAL A 42 9.54 9.21 3.49
C VAL A 42 8.39 10.19 3.76
N ALA A 43 8.34 10.76 4.97
CA ALA A 43 7.25 11.62 5.43
C ALA A 43 7.76 12.85 6.20
N GLY A 44 6.91 13.86 6.31
CA GLY A 44 7.22 15.09 7.07
C GLY A 44 8.42 15.85 6.50
N GLU A 45 9.25 16.40 7.39
CA GLU A 45 10.42 17.20 7.03
C GLU A 45 11.45 16.42 6.19
N ALA A 46 11.51 15.09 6.35
CA ALA A 46 12.41 14.25 5.56
C ALA A 46 12.11 14.29 4.06
N VAL A 47 10.88 14.64 3.65
CA VAL A 47 10.54 14.83 2.23
C VAL A 47 11.31 16.00 1.63
N ALA A 48 11.51 17.07 2.42
CA ALA A 48 12.27 18.24 1.97
C ALA A 48 13.76 17.92 1.81
N SER A 49 14.34 17.13 2.72
CA SER A 49 15.75 16.75 2.65
C SER A 49 16.06 15.81 1.48
N VAL A 50 15.13 14.91 1.10
CA VAL A 50 15.34 14.01 -0.05
C VAL A 50 15.03 14.64 -1.41
N ARG A 51 14.40 15.83 -1.44
CA ARG A 51 13.97 16.49 -2.68
C ARG A 51 15.14 16.85 -3.59
N THR A 52 16.28 17.24 -3.02
CA THR A 52 17.49 17.64 -3.76
C THR A 52 18.43 16.47 -4.07
N LEU A 53 18.14 15.29 -3.53
CA LEU A 53 18.96 14.09 -3.69
C LEU A 53 18.52 13.30 -4.91
N ASP A 54 19.47 12.72 -5.63
CA ASP A 54 19.19 11.70 -6.64
C ASP A 54 18.74 10.37 -6.02
N ASP A 55 18.20 9.46 -6.83
CA ASP A 55 17.66 8.19 -6.35
C ASP A 55 18.73 7.29 -5.69
N LYS A 56 19.99 7.40 -6.12
CA LYS A 56 21.11 6.61 -5.58
C LYS A 56 21.47 7.10 -4.18
N GLN A 57 21.48 8.41 -3.95
CA GLN A 57 21.71 9.01 -2.64
C GLN A 57 20.61 8.62 -1.66
N VAL A 58 19.34 8.62 -2.09
CA VAL A 58 18.21 8.15 -1.28
C VAL A 58 18.36 6.66 -0.94
N LEU A 59 18.75 5.83 -1.92
CA LEU A 59 19.01 4.40 -1.70
C LEU A 59 20.13 4.19 -0.66
N GLN A 60 21.22 4.96 -0.75
CA GLN A 60 22.33 4.87 0.19
C GLN A 60 21.89 5.17 1.63
N GLN A 61 21.06 6.20 1.83
CA GLN A 61 20.51 6.50 3.16
C GLN A 61 19.59 5.37 3.67
N CYS A 62 18.76 4.80 2.80
CA CYS A 62 17.89 3.68 3.16
C CYS A 62 18.71 2.43 3.55
N MET A 63 19.73 2.09 2.77
CA MET A 63 20.61 0.94 3.06
C MET A 63 21.46 1.15 4.31
N ALA A 64 21.92 2.38 4.56
CA ALA A 64 22.60 2.73 5.81
C ALA A 64 21.65 2.50 7.01
N ALA A 65 20.41 3.00 6.95
CA ALA A 65 19.43 2.77 8.00
C ALA A 65 19.10 1.27 8.20
N LEU A 66 18.95 0.50 7.13
CA LEU A 66 18.72 -0.94 7.21
C LEU A 66 19.90 -1.68 7.86
N ARG A 67 21.14 -1.35 7.49
CA ARG A 67 22.34 -1.95 8.11
C ARG A 67 22.48 -1.57 9.58
N GLU A 68 22.10 -0.35 9.95
CA GLU A 68 22.05 0.08 11.35
C GLU A 68 20.94 -0.61 12.16
N LEU A 69 19.81 -0.94 11.53
CA LEU A 69 18.74 -1.72 12.17
C LEU A 69 19.13 -3.19 12.40
N PHE A 70 19.93 -3.77 11.50
CA PHE A 70 20.33 -5.17 11.51
C PHE A 70 21.84 -5.37 11.71
N LYS A 71 22.46 -4.63 12.63
CA LYS A 71 23.93 -4.62 12.84
C LYS A 71 24.60 -5.98 13.04
N GLU A 72 23.88 -6.92 13.64
CA GLU A 72 24.40 -8.27 13.95
C GLU A 72 24.34 -9.21 12.73
N GLN A 73 23.82 -8.75 11.59
CA GLN A 73 23.61 -9.55 10.39
C GLN A 73 24.12 -8.82 9.15
N GLU A 74 24.61 -9.57 8.16
CA GLU A 74 24.92 -8.98 6.87
C GLU A 74 23.65 -8.67 6.08
N VAL A 75 23.48 -7.40 5.69
CA VAL A 75 22.39 -6.96 4.82
C VAL A 75 22.93 -6.85 3.38
N PRO A 76 22.45 -7.69 2.44
CA PRO A 76 22.92 -7.70 1.07
C PRO A 76 22.52 -6.43 0.31
N ASP A 77 23.24 -6.12 -0.76
CA ASP A 77 22.90 -5.01 -1.64
C ASP A 77 21.58 -5.27 -2.41
N PRO A 78 20.79 -4.22 -2.66
CA PRO A 78 19.54 -4.34 -3.40
C PRO A 78 19.82 -4.60 -4.89
N THR A 79 19.17 -5.61 -5.46
CA THR A 79 19.29 -5.93 -6.90
C THR A 79 18.43 -5.04 -7.78
N LYS A 80 17.39 -4.43 -7.21
CA LYS A 80 16.49 -3.49 -7.88
C LYS A 80 15.85 -2.57 -6.85
N TYR A 81 15.63 -1.33 -7.25
CA TYR A 81 14.93 -0.32 -6.44
C TYR A 81 14.24 0.68 -7.35
N PHE A 82 13.33 1.46 -6.78
CA PHE A 82 12.82 2.70 -7.37
C PHE A 82 12.49 3.68 -6.26
N VAL A 83 12.53 4.98 -6.56
CA VAL A 83 12.14 6.05 -5.65
C VAL A 83 11.05 6.85 -6.33
N THR A 84 9.91 7.02 -5.65
CA THR A 84 8.80 7.81 -6.21
C THR A 84 9.07 9.30 -6.07
N ARG A 85 8.75 10.08 -7.10
CA ARG A 85 8.92 11.55 -7.12
C ARG A 85 7.59 12.29 -7.30
N TRP A 86 6.57 11.89 -6.53
CA TRP A 86 5.21 12.48 -6.57
C TRP A 86 5.21 14.00 -6.42
N SER A 87 6.10 14.55 -5.57
CA SER A 87 6.21 15.99 -5.31
C SER A 87 6.63 16.82 -6.53
N THR A 88 7.24 16.21 -7.55
CA THR A 88 7.73 16.91 -8.75
C THR A 88 7.05 16.42 -10.04
N ASP A 89 6.07 15.52 -9.92
CA ASP A 89 5.22 15.17 -11.05
C ASP A 89 4.33 16.38 -11.39
N PRO A 90 4.41 16.94 -12.61
CA PRO A 90 3.72 18.17 -12.96
C PRO A 90 2.19 18.09 -12.86
N TRP A 91 1.61 16.89 -12.98
CA TRP A 91 0.16 16.68 -12.99
C TRP A 91 -0.41 16.21 -11.65
N ILE A 92 0.45 15.86 -10.69
CA ILE A 92 0.03 15.28 -9.39
C ILE A 92 0.52 16.12 -8.22
N GLN A 93 1.83 16.39 -8.13
CA GLN A 93 2.48 17.26 -7.13
C GLN A 93 2.25 16.92 -5.64
N MET A 94 1.51 15.85 -5.31
CA MET A 94 1.17 15.48 -3.94
C MET A 94 0.94 13.96 -3.79
N ALA A 95 0.75 13.50 -2.56
CA ALA A 95 0.29 12.14 -2.29
C ALA A 95 -1.20 12.11 -1.94
N TYR A 96 -1.60 12.92 -0.96
CA TYR A 96 -2.98 13.04 -0.47
C TYR A 96 -3.16 14.34 0.32
N SER A 97 -4.39 14.85 0.37
CA SER A 97 -4.75 16.08 1.06
C SER A 97 -4.73 15.95 2.59
N PHE A 98 -4.72 17.09 3.29
CA PHE A 98 -4.94 17.16 4.74
C PHE A 98 -5.49 18.55 5.11
N VAL A 99 -6.15 18.65 6.27
CA VAL A 99 -6.63 19.95 6.78
C VAL A 99 -5.47 20.66 7.45
N LYS A 100 -5.02 21.78 6.86
CA LYS A 100 -4.01 22.66 7.46
C LYS A 100 -4.54 23.32 8.73
N THR A 101 -3.63 23.73 9.62
CA THR A 101 -3.98 24.49 10.83
C THR A 101 -4.80 25.73 10.46
N GLY A 102 -5.93 25.92 11.15
CA GLY A 102 -6.90 26.98 10.85
C GLY A 102 -7.94 26.62 9.78
N GLY A 103 -7.82 25.46 9.14
CA GLY A 103 -8.82 24.93 8.21
C GLY A 103 -9.95 24.15 8.89
N SER A 104 -11.01 23.87 8.11
CA SER A 104 -12.16 23.06 8.51
C SER A 104 -12.37 21.92 7.52
N GLY A 105 -12.94 20.81 7.99
CA GLY A 105 -13.39 19.71 7.13
C GLY A 105 -14.50 20.13 6.16
N GLU A 106 -15.18 21.25 6.40
CA GLU A 106 -16.14 21.84 5.46
C GLU A 106 -15.50 22.26 4.14
N ALA A 107 -14.18 22.49 4.11
CA ALA A 107 -13.48 22.80 2.88
C ALA A 107 -13.63 21.71 1.80
N TYR A 108 -13.75 20.43 2.19
CA TYR A 108 -13.99 19.34 1.25
C TYR A 108 -15.39 19.43 0.62
N ASP A 109 -16.40 19.85 1.40
CA ASP A 109 -17.77 20.01 0.91
C ASP A 109 -17.85 21.22 -0.03
N ILE A 110 -17.22 22.34 0.34
CA ILE A 110 -17.12 23.55 -0.51
C ILE A 110 -16.43 23.22 -1.84
N LEU A 111 -15.33 22.44 -1.82
CA LEU A 111 -14.66 21.99 -3.04
C LEU A 111 -15.50 21.02 -3.89
N ALA A 112 -16.53 20.40 -3.31
CA ALA A 112 -17.44 19.49 -4.00
C ALA A 112 -18.69 20.20 -4.59
N GLU A 113 -18.87 21.49 -4.33
CA GLU A 113 -19.98 22.27 -4.87
C GLU A 113 -19.83 22.47 -6.38
N GLU A 114 -20.88 22.13 -7.14
CA GLU A 114 -20.92 22.39 -8.57
C GLU A 114 -21.18 23.86 -8.90
N ILE A 115 -20.67 24.30 -10.05
CA ILE A 115 -20.87 25.66 -10.55
C ILE A 115 -21.96 25.62 -11.61
N GLN A 116 -23.12 26.20 -11.27
CA GLN A 116 -24.28 26.38 -12.18
C GLN A 116 -24.78 25.08 -12.84
N GLY A 117 -24.56 23.92 -12.20
CA GLY A 117 -24.90 22.62 -12.78
C GLY A 117 -24.13 22.28 -14.07
N MET A 118 -23.02 22.99 -14.36
CA MET A 118 -22.21 22.79 -15.57
C MET A 118 -20.82 22.27 -15.27
N VAL A 119 -20.21 22.71 -14.17
CA VAL A 119 -18.86 22.28 -13.75
C VAL A 119 -18.98 21.55 -12.42
N PHE A 120 -18.52 20.30 -12.41
CA PHE A 120 -18.58 19.39 -11.26
C PHE A 120 -17.16 19.02 -10.82
N PHE A 121 -16.97 18.81 -9.52
CA PHE A 121 -15.68 18.50 -8.94
C PHE A 121 -15.71 17.15 -8.19
N ALA A 122 -14.77 16.29 -8.53
CA ALA A 122 -14.55 15.00 -7.89
C ALA A 122 -13.07 14.82 -7.57
N GLY A 123 -12.77 13.85 -6.71
CA GLY A 123 -11.42 13.55 -6.23
C GLY A 123 -11.40 13.39 -4.71
N GLU A 124 -10.30 12.85 -4.19
CA GLU A 124 -10.15 12.61 -2.74
C GLU A 124 -10.32 13.90 -1.92
N ALA A 125 -9.83 15.02 -2.45
CA ALA A 125 -9.92 16.34 -1.83
C ALA A 125 -11.33 16.97 -1.89
N THR A 126 -12.33 16.25 -2.39
CA THR A 126 -13.75 16.66 -2.41
C THR A 126 -14.64 15.72 -1.58
N ASN A 127 -14.06 14.75 -0.86
CA ASN A 127 -14.81 13.78 -0.06
C ASN A 127 -14.51 13.94 1.42
N ARG A 128 -15.37 14.66 2.14
CA ARG A 128 -15.21 14.91 3.58
C ARG A 128 -15.22 13.65 4.44
N HIS A 129 -15.99 12.63 4.04
CA HIS A 129 -16.15 11.41 4.82
C HIS A 129 -14.98 10.44 4.67
N PHE A 130 -14.39 10.39 3.47
CA PHE A 130 -13.33 9.45 3.12
C PHE A 130 -12.16 10.13 2.39
N PRO A 131 -11.57 11.21 2.92
CA PRO A 131 -10.48 11.91 2.24
C PRO A 131 -9.25 11.01 2.07
N GLN A 132 -8.27 11.43 1.26
CA GLN A 132 -6.97 10.77 1.04
C GLN A 132 -7.00 9.42 0.31
N THR A 133 -8.10 8.69 0.42
CA THR A 133 -8.19 7.30 -0.03
C THR A 133 -8.63 7.18 -1.49
N VAL A 134 -8.16 6.13 -2.16
CA VAL A 134 -8.66 5.73 -3.49
C VAL A 134 -10.18 5.50 -3.45
N THR A 135 -10.69 4.90 -2.36
CA THR A 135 -12.13 4.71 -2.15
C THR A 135 -12.88 6.03 -2.10
N GLY A 136 -12.35 7.04 -1.41
CA GLY A 136 -12.95 8.37 -1.37
C GLY A 136 -13.01 9.05 -2.72
N ALA A 137 -11.91 9.00 -3.48
CA ALA A 137 -11.86 9.49 -4.85
C ALA A 137 -12.90 8.78 -5.73
N TYR A 138 -12.97 7.44 -5.66
CA TYR A 138 -13.96 6.65 -6.39
C TYR A 138 -15.40 7.04 -6.05
N LEU A 139 -15.74 7.09 -4.76
CA LEU A 139 -17.09 7.44 -4.31
C LEU A 139 -17.46 8.88 -4.66
N SER A 140 -16.51 9.81 -4.67
CA SER A 140 -16.75 11.18 -5.14
C SER A 140 -17.10 11.21 -6.64
N GLY A 141 -16.48 10.35 -7.45
CA GLY A 141 -16.83 10.20 -8.86
C GLY A 141 -18.24 9.65 -9.06
N VAL A 142 -18.64 8.64 -8.26
CA VAL A 142 -20.02 8.11 -8.28
C VAL A 142 -21.03 9.19 -7.89
N ARG A 143 -20.70 10.01 -6.88
CA ARG A 143 -21.53 11.14 -6.44
C ARG A 143 -21.76 12.14 -7.58
N GLU A 144 -20.69 12.62 -8.22
CA GLU A 144 -20.83 13.60 -9.31
C GLU A 144 -21.52 12.99 -10.55
N ALA A 145 -21.24 11.73 -10.88
CA ALA A 145 -21.94 11.05 -11.96
C ALA A 145 -23.46 10.97 -11.71
N SER A 146 -23.88 10.70 -10.47
CA SER A 146 -25.29 10.70 -10.09
C SER A 146 -25.92 12.10 -10.18
N LYS A 147 -25.18 13.17 -9.83
CA LYS A 147 -25.67 14.54 -9.99
C LYS A 147 -25.89 14.87 -11.47
N ILE A 148 -24.90 14.56 -12.32
CA ILE A 148 -24.94 14.83 -13.76
C ILE A 148 -26.10 14.08 -14.43
N ALA A 149 -26.33 12.82 -14.07
CA ALA A 149 -27.40 12.01 -14.64
C ALA A 149 -28.81 12.40 -14.18
N ALA A 150 -28.94 13.24 -13.16
CA ALA A 150 -30.23 13.71 -12.64
C ALA A 150 -30.73 15.00 -13.32
N PHE A 151 -29.91 15.60 -14.20
CA PHE A 151 -30.31 16.68 -15.10
C PHE A 151 -30.90 16.12 -16.40
#